data_AF-A0A2E6TP41-F1
#
_entry.id   AF-A0A2E6TP41-F1
#
_cell.length_a   1.000
_cell.length_b   1.000
_cell.length_c   1.000
_cell.angle_alpha   90.00
_cell.angle_beta   90.00
_cell.angle_gamma   90.00
#
_symmetry.space_group_name_H-M   'P 1'
#
loop_
_entity.id
_entity.type
_entity.pdbx_description
1 polymer ?
#
loop_
_entity_poly.entity_id
_entity_poly.type
_entity_poly.pdbx_seq_one_letter_code
_entity_poly.pdbx_strand_id
1 'polypeptide(L)'
;MKAKEYFLDGLFSPHSGDKATLQAQIHWTLRITAALCFIGHGTWGLITKSGWLPFFASQGIEPEVAWMMQPLIGAFDILMAVILLRKPNRAILIWMFLWALWTAILRPLAGNLEKIQVDGEWIVQLATDSMRVAKMQTWEFWERAGNWGPPFMLLVMGGAFAMTRKDLVVPYQEPEIKDSTIDTLFFLCKSCLALLLIGHGGFGFAVEKQMLINHWQSIGVEADIAFITRVGYGEFLLGILIFLAPIRPLILLALLWKLFTEFLYVPADTVAGMGIINIFEWIERWGDYGIPLVMLYILSYRKKVAS
;
A
#
# COMPACT_ATOMS: atom_id res chain seq x y z
N MET A 1 27.44 4.04 13.37
CA MET A 1 26.68 4.85 12.40
C MET A 1 25.41 5.34 13.07
N LYS A 2 25.06 6.62 12.98
CA LYS A 2 23.81 7.15 13.56
C LYS A 2 22.62 6.60 12.77
N ALA A 3 21.46 6.44 13.41
CA ALA A 3 20.25 5.92 12.74
C ALA A 3 19.89 6.70 11.46
N LYS A 4 20.12 8.01 11.43
CA LYS A 4 19.92 8.83 10.22
C LYS A 4 20.89 8.48 9.09
N GLU A 5 22.18 8.32 9.39
CA GLU A 5 23.23 7.98 8.41
C GLU A 5 22.96 6.61 7.79
N TYR A 6 22.43 5.69 8.60
CA TYR A 6 22.03 4.36 8.20
C TYR A 6 20.95 4.32 7.12
N PHE A 7 19.89 5.14 7.26
CA PHE A 7 18.82 5.17 6.25
C PHE A 7 19.21 5.92 4.98
N LEU A 8 20.24 6.76 5.02
CA LEU A 8 20.73 7.49 3.85
C LEU A 8 21.78 6.68 3.05
N ASP A 9 22.41 5.68 3.67
CA ASP A 9 23.39 4.80 3.03
C ASP A 9 22.77 4.06 1.84
N GLY A 10 23.43 4.13 0.68
CA GLY A 10 22.92 3.56 -0.57
C GLY A 10 21.86 4.40 -1.31
N LEU A 11 21.33 5.49 -0.73
CA LEU A 11 20.40 6.38 -1.46
C LEU A 11 21.14 7.56 -2.07
N PHE A 12 21.84 8.33 -1.23
CA PHE A 12 22.57 9.53 -1.63
C PHE A 12 24.09 9.34 -1.53
N SER A 13 24.55 8.26 -0.89
CA SER A 13 25.94 7.80 -0.87
C SER A 13 26.05 6.39 -1.44
N PRO A 14 27.24 5.96 -1.89
CA PRO A 14 27.50 4.55 -2.18
C PRO A 14 27.22 3.70 -0.94
N HIS A 15 26.52 2.57 -1.12
CA HIS A 15 26.27 1.64 -0.02
C HIS A 15 27.58 1.06 0.50
N SER A 16 27.63 0.77 1.80
CA SER A 16 28.73 0.04 2.45
C SER A 16 29.07 -1.36 1.91
N GLY A 17 28.13 -2.05 1.25
CA GLY A 17 28.28 -3.48 0.87
C GLY A 17 28.13 -4.46 2.04
N ASP A 18 27.85 -3.98 3.25
CA ASP A 18 27.60 -4.83 4.41
C ASP A 18 26.17 -5.38 4.40
N LYS A 19 26.06 -6.71 4.58
CA LYS A 19 24.79 -7.44 4.53
C LYS A 19 23.93 -7.18 5.77
N ALA A 20 24.54 -7.00 6.95
CA ALA A 20 23.80 -6.65 8.16
C ALA A 20 23.17 -5.26 8.04
N THR A 21 23.92 -4.32 7.43
CA THR A 21 23.41 -3.00 7.07
C THR A 21 22.25 -3.09 6.09
N LEU A 22 22.34 -3.87 5.01
CA LEU A 22 21.18 -4.04 4.10
C LEU A 22 19.98 -4.66 4.84
N GLN A 23 20.20 -5.72 5.63
CA GLN A 23 19.13 -6.44 6.31
C GLN A 23 18.27 -5.51 7.17
N ALA A 24 18.89 -4.70 8.03
CA ALA A 24 18.11 -3.84 8.90
C ALA A 24 17.43 -2.67 8.12
N GLN A 25 17.91 -2.29 6.91
CA GLN A 25 17.31 -1.24 6.10
C GLN A 25 16.01 -1.77 5.55
N ILE A 26 16.05 -2.97 4.96
CA ILE A 26 14.87 -3.69 4.49
C ILE A 26 13.89 -3.91 5.67
N HIS A 27 14.39 -4.43 6.80
CA HIS A 27 13.58 -4.75 7.97
C HIS A 27 12.80 -3.53 8.49
N TRP A 28 13.48 -2.40 8.74
CA TRP A 28 12.84 -1.21 9.27
C TRP A 28 11.96 -0.52 8.25
N THR A 29 12.39 -0.42 6.99
CA THR A 29 11.55 0.17 5.94
C THR A 29 10.25 -0.62 5.77
N LEU A 30 10.30 -1.95 5.68
CA LEU A 30 9.08 -2.76 5.55
C LEU A 30 8.19 -2.71 6.81
N ARG A 31 8.78 -2.68 8.01
CA ARG A 31 8.01 -2.56 9.26
C ARG A 31 7.29 -1.22 9.37
N ILE A 32 7.99 -0.13 9.08
CA ILE A 32 7.39 1.21 9.05
C ILE A 32 6.31 1.27 7.97
N THR A 33 6.58 0.70 6.78
CA THR A 33 5.61 0.64 5.68
C THR A 33 4.33 -0.08 6.08
N ALA A 34 4.43 -1.29 6.61
CA ALA A 34 3.28 -2.05 7.09
C ALA A 34 2.54 -1.32 8.22
N ALA A 35 3.27 -0.75 9.18
CA ALA A 35 2.68 -0.02 10.30
C ALA A 35 1.93 1.23 9.84
N LEU A 36 2.49 2.02 8.94
CA LEU A 36 1.85 3.25 8.44
C LEU A 36 0.65 2.94 7.55
N CYS A 37 0.69 1.87 6.74
CA CYS A 37 -0.49 1.38 6.02
C CYS A 37 -1.65 1.08 6.97
N PHE A 38 -1.38 0.36 8.07
CA PHE A 38 -2.38 -0.02 9.08
C PHE A 38 -2.82 1.15 9.96
N ILE A 39 -1.93 2.09 10.29
CA ILE A 39 -2.30 3.31 11.02
C ILE A 39 -3.22 4.18 10.17
N GLY A 40 -2.89 4.38 8.89
CA GLY A 40 -3.73 5.14 7.96
C GLY A 40 -5.12 4.51 7.80
N HIS A 41 -5.19 3.22 7.43
CA HIS A 41 -6.47 2.49 7.31
C HIS A 41 -7.23 2.47 8.65
N GLY A 42 -6.52 2.25 9.75
CA GLY A 42 -7.12 2.21 11.08
C GLY A 42 -7.75 3.53 11.50
N THR A 43 -7.12 4.66 11.16
CA THR A 43 -7.72 5.98 11.37
C THR A 43 -9.01 6.16 10.57
N TRP A 44 -9.06 5.68 9.31
CA TRP A 44 -10.29 5.71 8.51
C TRP A 44 -11.43 4.87 9.12
N GLY A 45 -11.09 3.75 9.77
CA GLY A 45 -12.03 2.95 10.55
C GLY A 45 -12.53 3.71 11.79
N LEU A 46 -11.63 4.35 12.55
CA LEU A 46 -11.99 5.13 13.75
C LEU A 46 -12.96 6.28 13.45
N ILE A 47 -12.78 6.96 12.31
CA ILE A 47 -13.66 8.08 11.92
C ILE A 47 -14.87 7.64 11.09
N THR A 48 -15.11 6.32 10.98
CA THR A 48 -16.24 5.76 10.26
C THR A 48 -16.33 6.23 8.81
N LYS A 49 -15.34 5.89 7.98
CA LYS A 49 -15.35 6.23 6.55
C LYS A 49 -16.46 5.47 5.82
N SER A 50 -17.49 6.18 5.36
CA SER A 50 -18.62 5.61 4.60
C SER A 50 -18.21 4.77 3.38
N GLY A 51 -17.01 4.98 2.84
CA GLY A 51 -16.41 4.13 1.81
C GLY A 51 -16.25 2.65 2.18
N TRP A 52 -16.35 2.29 3.46
CA TRP A 52 -16.27 0.90 3.90
C TRP A 52 -17.60 0.15 3.81
N LEU A 53 -18.73 0.85 3.76
CA LEU A 53 -20.06 0.22 3.78
C LEU A 53 -20.26 -0.81 2.66
N PRO A 54 -19.84 -0.58 1.39
CA PRO A 54 -19.95 -1.60 0.35
C PRO A 54 -19.18 -2.90 0.68
N PHE A 55 -18.05 -2.81 1.37
CA PHE A 55 -17.30 -4.00 1.78
C PHE A 55 -18.05 -4.79 2.85
N PHE A 56 -18.68 -4.14 3.84
CA PHE A 56 -19.52 -4.82 4.82
C PHE A 56 -20.76 -5.46 4.19
N ALA A 57 -21.45 -4.71 3.32
CA ALA A 57 -22.63 -5.21 2.61
C ALA A 57 -22.31 -6.43 1.73
N SER A 58 -21.12 -6.48 1.11
CA SER A 58 -20.69 -7.65 0.34
C SER A 58 -20.57 -8.93 1.18
N GLN A 59 -20.45 -8.78 2.51
CA GLN A 59 -20.39 -9.88 3.47
C GLN A 59 -21.74 -10.12 4.18
N GLY A 60 -22.81 -9.45 3.74
CA GLY A 60 -24.13 -9.55 4.35
C GLY A 60 -24.26 -8.85 5.71
N ILE A 61 -23.40 -7.87 5.99
CA ILE A 61 -23.45 -7.09 7.24
C ILE A 61 -24.27 -5.82 7.01
N GLU A 62 -25.29 -5.61 7.85
CA GLU A 62 -26.17 -4.44 7.75
C GLU A 62 -25.45 -3.13 8.12
N PRO A 63 -25.87 -1.97 7.56
CA PRO A 63 -25.20 -0.69 7.74
C PRO A 63 -25.01 -0.28 9.20
N GLU A 64 -26.01 -0.50 10.06
CA GLU A 64 -25.98 -0.16 11.48
C GLU A 64 -24.84 -0.91 12.19
N VAL A 65 -24.70 -2.20 11.90
CA VAL A 65 -23.64 -3.05 12.42
C VAL A 65 -22.29 -2.63 11.82
N ALA A 66 -22.25 -2.32 10.53
CA ALA A 66 -21.04 -1.84 9.85
C ALA A 66 -20.49 -0.56 10.49
N TRP A 67 -21.37 0.39 10.85
CA TRP A 67 -20.97 1.62 11.56
C TRP A 67 -20.39 1.34 12.94
N MET A 68 -20.94 0.37 13.68
CA MET A 68 -20.42 -0.04 14.97
C MET A 68 -19.08 -0.79 14.88
N MET A 69 -18.89 -1.59 13.83
CA MET A 69 -17.68 -2.40 13.65
C MET A 69 -16.48 -1.59 13.17
N GLN A 70 -16.70 -0.54 12.35
CA GLN A 70 -15.63 0.28 11.76
C GLN A 70 -14.61 0.80 12.79
N PRO A 71 -15.01 1.44 13.90
CA PRO A 71 -14.05 1.93 14.90
C PRO A 71 -13.31 0.81 15.63
N LEU A 72 -13.96 -0.33 15.86
CA LEU A 72 -13.32 -1.48 16.52
C LEU A 72 -12.23 -2.09 15.63
N ILE A 73 -12.53 -2.25 14.34
CA ILE A 73 -11.55 -2.69 13.33
C ILE A 73 -10.42 -1.67 13.23
N GLY A 74 -10.74 -0.38 13.18
CA GLY A 74 -9.74 0.67 13.08
C GLY A 74 -8.79 0.72 14.28
N ALA A 75 -9.32 0.59 15.50
CA ALA A 75 -8.53 0.48 16.72
C ALA A 75 -7.64 -0.78 16.71
N PHE A 76 -8.16 -1.89 16.20
CA PHE A 76 -7.40 -3.13 16.09
C PHE A 76 -6.24 -3.04 15.09
N ASP A 77 -6.45 -2.40 13.93
CA ASP A 77 -5.39 -2.16 12.95
C ASP A 77 -4.25 -1.30 13.53
N ILE A 78 -4.60 -0.23 14.26
CA ILE A 78 -3.60 0.61 14.95
C ILE A 78 -2.87 -0.19 16.03
N LEU A 79 -3.57 -1.02 16.81
CA LEU A 79 -2.96 -1.88 17.81
C LEU A 79 -1.93 -2.85 17.18
N MET A 80 -2.28 -3.49 16.06
CA MET A 80 -1.36 -4.37 15.33
C MET A 80 -0.11 -3.62 14.85
N ALA A 81 -0.29 -2.39 14.33
CA ALA A 81 0.82 -1.54 13.90
C ALA A 81 1.75 -1.16 15.07
N VAL A 82 1.20 -0.77 16.22
CA VAL A 82 1.99 -0.42 17.42
C VAL A 82 2.77 -1.63 17.95
N ILE A 83 2.14 -2.81 18.00
CA ILE A 83 2.82 -4.04 18.40
C ILE A 83 3.96 -4.35 17.42
N LEU A 84 3.71 -4.25 16.10
CA LEU A 84 4.71 -4.47 15.07
C LEU A 84 5.91 -3.51 15.23
N LEU A 85 5.69 -2.23 15.51
CA LEU A 85 6.75 -1.24 15.70
C LEU A 85 7.56 -1.49 16.98
N ARG A 86 6.92 -1.97 18.05
CA ARG A 86 7.61 -2.34 19.29
C ARG A 86 8.50 -3.57 19.10
N LYS A 87 7.98 -4.62 18.48
CA LYS A 87 8.72 -5.86 18.22
C LYS A 87 8.10 -6.66 17.07
N PRO A 88 8.88 -7.13 16.08
CA PRO A 88 8.35 -7.98 15.03
C PRO A 88 7.88 -9.31 15.63
N ASN A 89 6.62 -9.67 15.39
CA ASN A 89 6.02 -10.93 15.83
C ASN A 89 5.39 -11.62 14.62
N ARG A 90 5.71 -12.91 14.43
CA ARG A 90 5.23 -13.73 13.31
C ARG A 90 3.71 -13.84 13.27
N ALA A 91 3.05 -14.03 14.42
CA ALA A 91 1.59 -14.10 14.49
C ALA A 91 0.94 -12.78 14.05
N ILE A 92 1.51 -11.65 14.49
CA ILE A 92 1.06 -10.31 14.08
C ILE A 92 1.28 -10.11 12.57
N LEU A 93 2.44 -10.50 12.04
CA LEU A 93 2.74 -10.38 10.61
C LEU A 93 1.84 -11.27 9.74
N ILE A 94 1.54 -12.50 10.19
CA ILE A 94 0.58 -13.40 9.52
C ILE A 94 -0.80 -12.76 9.54
N TRP A 95 -1.26 -12.28 10.69
CA TRP A 95 -2.53 -11.59 10.79
C TRP A 95 -2.59 -10.39 9.86
N MET A 96 -1.60 -9.50 9.91
CA MET A 96 -1.54 -8.29 9.07
C MET A 96 -1.53 -8.64 7.58
N PHE A 97 -0.76 -9.66 7.17
CA PHE A 97 -0.77 -10.12 5.79
C PHE A 97 -2.14 -10.66 5.37
N LEU A 98 -2.71 -11.59 6.14
CA LEU A 98 -4.00 -12.21 5.80
C LEU A 98 -5.14 -11.19 5.84
N TRP A 99 -5.13 -10.28 6.80
CA TRP A 99 -6.12 -9.21 6.94
C TRP A 99 -6.04 -8.20 5.80
N ALA A 100 -4.85 -7.71 5.47
CA ALA A 100 -4.66 -6.79 4.34
C ALA A 100 -4.99 -7.45 2.99
N LEU A 101 -4.64 -8.73 2.83
CA LEU A 101 -4.99 -9.48 1.62
C LEU A 101 -6.49 -9.74 1.52
N TRP A 102 -7.13 -10.15 2.62
CA TRP A 102 -8.58 -10.37 2.68
C TRP A 102 -9.36 -9.09 2.32
N THR A 103 -9.03 -7.98 2.98
CA THR A 103 -9.68 -6.70 2.69
C THR A 103 -9.37 -6.21 1.27
N ALA A 104 -8.20 -6.52 0.69
CA ALA A 104 -7.93 -6.31 -0.73
C ALA A 104 -8.87 -7.13 -1.63
N ILE A 105 -9.07 -8.41 -1.33
CA ILE A 105 -9.97 -9.31 -2.08
C ILE A 105 -11.44 -8.85 -2.00
N LEU A 106 -11.85 -8.18 -0.92
CA LEU A 106 -13.20 -7.62 -0.81
C LEU A 106 -13.53 -6.59 -1.90
N ARG A 107 -12.53 -5.99 -2.56
CA ARG A 107 -12.75 -5.02 -3.64
C ARG A 107 -13.44 -5.66 -4.84
N PRO A 108 -12.88 -6.64 -5.55
CA PRO A 108 -13.62 -7.27 -6.64
C PRO A 108 -14.97 -7.88 -6.20
N LEU A 109 -15.11 -8.31 -4.93
CA LEU A 109 -16.37 -8.86 -4.39
C LEU A 109 -17.44 -7.79 -4.14
N ALA A 110 -17.07 -6.62 -3.65
CA ALA A 110 -17.96 -5.46 -3.51
C ALA A 110 -18.14 -4.71 -4.85
N GLY A 111 -17.55 -5.23 -5.93
CA GLY A 111 -17.48 -4.65 -7.28
C GLY A 111 -18.80 -4.32 -7.95
N ASN A 112 -19.94 -4.79 -7.43
CA ASN A 112 -21.26 -4.47 -7.96
C ASN A 112 -22.09 -3.62 -6.99
N LEU A 113 -21.48 -3.15 -5.91
CA LEU A 113 -22.12 -2.36 -4.88
C LEU A 113 -21.63 -0.91 -4.96
N GLU A 114 -22.56 0.02 -4.81
CA GLU A 114 -22.26 1.44 -4.68
C GLU A 114 -22.92 1.99 -3.41
N LYS A 115 -22.33 3.06 -2.86
CA LYS A 115 -22.93 3.83 -1.78
C LYS A 115 -23.51 5.11 -2.34
N ILE A 116 -24.76 5.40 -1.99
CA ILE A 116 -25.43 6.66 -2.32
C ILE A 116 -25.92 7.30 -1.03
N GLN A 117 -26.09 8.62 -1.07
CA GLN A 117 -26.71 9.35 0.04
C GLN A 117 -28.16 9.67 -0.34
N VAL A 118 -29.11 9.19 0.45
CA VAL A 118 -30.56 9.42 0.28
C VAL A 118 -31.06 10.03 1.58
N ASP A 119 -31.66 11.22 1.51
CA ASP A 119 -32.20 11.94 2.68
C ASP A 119 -31.19 12.11 3.83
N GLY A 120 -29.90 12.23 3.49
CA GLY A 120 -28.81 12.39 4.46
C GLY A 120 -28.21 11.08 4.98
N GLU A 121 -28.84 9.93 4.69
CA GLU A 121 -28.37 8.61 5.10
C GLU A 121 -27.59 7.90 3.99
N TRP A 122 -26.56 7.15 4.37
CA TRP A 122 -25.78 6.35 3.43
C TRP A 122 -26.45 4.99 3.23
N ILE A 123 -26.83 4.69 1.99
CA ILE A 123 -27.42 3.41 1.59
C ILE A 123 -26.46 2.71 0.64
N VAL A 124 -26.33 1.39 0.78
CA VAL A 124 -25.59 0.54 -0.16
C VAL A 124 -26.59 -0.19 -1.03
N GLN A 125 -26.40 -0.12 -2.35
CA GLN A 125 -27.27 -0.76 -3.33
C GLN A 125 -26.47 -1.44 -4.43
N LEU A 126 -27.14 -2.30 -5.21
CA LEU A 126 -26.59 -2.81 -6.45
C LEU A 126 -26.45 -1.65 -7.44
N ALA A 127 -25.27 -1.53 -8.03
CA ALA A 127 -24.99 -0.58 -9.09
C ALA A 127 -25.82 -0.95 -10.33
N THR A 128 -26.86 -0.17 -10.63
CA THR A 128 -27.86 -0.49 -11.66
C THR A 128 -27.48 0.01 -13.06
N ASP A 129 -26.70 1.10 -13.16
CA ASP A 129 -26.39 1.77 -14.43
C ASP A 129 -24.92 1.68 -14.87
N SER A 130 -24.07 0.95 -14.14
CA SER A 130 -22.62 1.07 -14.33
C SER A 130 -21.93 -0.28 -14.58
N MET A 131 -21.84 -0.65 -15.86
CA MET A 131 -20.81 -1.58 -16.36
C MET A 131 -19.36 -1.15 -16.00
N ARG A 132 -19.17 0.02 -15.37
CA ARG A 132 -17.92 0.55 -14.83
C ARG A 132 -17.60 0.06 -13.40
N VAL A 133 -18.58 -0.35 -12.58
CA VAL A 133 -18.33 -0.66 -11.15
C VAL A 133 -17.60 -1.99 -10.96
N ALA A 134 -17.93 -3.03 -11.75
CA ALA A 134 -17.16 -4.28 -11.76
C ALA A 134 -15.71 -4.08 -12.24
N LYS A 135 -15.51 -3.15 -13.18
CA LYS A 135 -14.17 -2.76 -13.66
C LYS A 135 -13.41 -2.00 -12.58
N MET A 136 -14.05 -1.06 -11.86
CA MET A 136 -13.45 -0.23 -10.81
C MET A 136 -12.68 -1.06 -9.77
N GLN A 137 -13.33 -2.05 -9.18
CA GLN A 137 -12.81 -2.66 -7.96
C GLN A 137 -11.79 -3.79 -8.22
N THR A 138 -11.71 -4.31 -9.45
CA THR A 138 -10.63 -5.23 -9.85
C THR A 138 -9.28 -4.53 -9.87
N TRP A 139 -9.21 -3.29 -10.37
CA TRP A 139 -7.96 -2.51 -10.38
C TRP A 139 -7.54 -2.11 -8.96
N GLU A 140 -8.51 -1.89 -8.06
CA GLU A 140 -8.23 -1.56 -6.67
C GLU A 140 -7.54 -2.70 -5.92
N PHE A 141 -7.86 -3.96 -6.23
CA PHE A 141 -7.14 -5.10 -5.64
C PHE A 141 -5.63 -5.03 -5.93
N TRP A 142 -5.29 -4.76 -7.19
CA TRP A 142 -3.89 -4.68 -7.63
C TRP A 142 -3.17 -3.45 -7.08
N GLU A 143 -3.86 -2.30 -7.05
CA GLU A 143 -3.31 -1.07 -6.47
C GLU A 143 -2.96 -1.25 -4.98
N ARG A 144 -3.67 -2.11 -4.25
CA ARG A 144 -3.41 -2.41 -2.82
C ARG A 144 -2.30 -3.42 -2.57
N ALA A 145 -1.54 -3.81 -3.60
CA ALA A 145 -0.36 -4.64 -3.43
C ALA A 145 0.61 -4.06 -2.38
N GLY A 146 0.71 -2.72 -2.32
CA GLY A 146 1.51 -2.00 -1.34
C GLY A 146 1.09 -2.22 0.12
N ASN A 147 -0.13 -2.68 0.39
CA ASN A 147 -0.66 -2.89 1.74
C ASN A 147 -0.38 -4.30 2.27
N TRP A 148 -0.60 -5.33 1.45
CA TRP A 148 -0.39 -6.73 1.85
C TRP A 148 1.03 -7.25 1.54
N GLY A 149 1.75 -6.63 0.59
CA GLY A 149 3.11 -7.00 0.22
C GLY A 149 4.15 -6.84 1.35
N PRO A 150 4.22 -5.70 2.05
CA PRO A 150 5.20 -5.49 3.12
C PRO A 150 5.15 -6.50 4.27
N PRO A 151 3.99 -6.82 4.90
CA PRO A 151 3.94 -7.84 5.94
C PRO A 151 4.32 -9.23 5.39
N PHE A 152 3.97 -9.55 4.14
CA PHE A 152 4.40 -10.79 3.49
C PHE A 152 5.93 -10.86 3.32
N MET A 153 6.58 -9.78 2.88
CA MET A 153 8.04 -9.72 2.73
C MET A 153 8.75 -9.85 4.09
N LEU A 154 8.19 -9.26 5.15
CA LEU A 154 8.69 -9.47 6.52
C LEU A 154 8.55 -10.93 6.98
N LEU A 155 7.50 -11.65 6.55
CA LEU A 155 7.37 -13.10 6.78
C LEU A 155 8.39 -13.92 5.98
N VAL A 156 8.74 -13.49 4.77
CA VAL A 156 9.79 -14.12 3.96
C VAL A 156 11.16 -13.95 4.63
N MET A 157 11.49 -12.74 5.09
CA MET A 157 12.65 -12.50 5.97
C MET A 157 12.55 -13.30 7.27
N GLY A 158 11.31 -13.44 7.76
CA GLY A 158 10.78 -14.32 8.82
C GLY A 158 11.29 -15.76 8.87
N GLY A 159 11.65 -16.30 7.70
CA GLY A 159 11.74 -17.73 7.47
C GLY A 159 10.37 -18.42 7.55
N ALA A 160 9.28 -17.75 7.16
CA ALA A 160 7.91 -18.24 7.38
C ALA A 160 7.63 -19.64 6.83
N PHE A 161 8.29 -20.03 5.74
CA PHE A 161 8.13 -21.35 5.12
C PHE A 161 8.82 -22.50 5.87
N ALA A 162 9.59 -22.21 6.93
CA ALA A 162 10.27 -23.19 7.77
C ALA A 162 9.74 -23.22 9.23
N MET A 163 8.60 -22.57 9.49
CA MET A 163 8.08 -22.40 10.85
C MET A 163 7.39 -23.64 11.43
N THR A 164 7.52 -23.82 12.75
CA THR A 164 6.72 -24.76 13.54
C THR A 164 5.63 -24.04 14.35
N ARG A 165 4.68 -24.75 14.97
CA ARG A 165 3.66 -24.12 15.83
C ARG A 165 4.26 -23.39 17.05
N LYS A 166 5.41 -23.84 17.55
CA LYS A 166 6.08 -23.20 18.69
C LYS A 166 6.60 -21.81 18.33
N ASP A 167 7.05 -21.65 17.08
CA ASP A 167 7.58 -20.41 16.52
C ASP A 167 6.58 -19.25 16.46
N LEU A 168 5.29 -19.51 16.66
CA LEU A 168 4.23 -18.50 16.67
C LEU A 168 4.16 -17.72 18.00
N VAL A 169 4.64 -18.31 19.09
CA VAL A 169 4.47 -17.76 20.45
C VAL A 169 5.79 -17.33 21.10
N VAL A 170 6.94 -17.78 20.59
CA VAL A 170 8.25 -17.35 21.09
C VAL A 170 8.72 -16.04 20.42
N PRO A 171 9.55 -15.25 21.13
CA PRO A 171 10.28 -14.13 20.55
C PRO A 171 10.95 -14.48 19.23
N TYR A 172 10.60 -13.75 18.18
CA TYR A 172 11.23 -13.88 16.87
C TYR A 172 12.58 -13.12 16.85
N GLN A 173 13.66 -13.84 16.59
CA GLN A 173 14.93 -13.26 16.15
C GLN A 173 15.02 -13.46 14.64
N GLU A 174 15.27 -12.38 13.92
CA GLU A 174 15.41 -12.46 12.47
C GLU A 174 16.68 -13.23 12.11
N PRO A 175 16.59 -14.27 11.26
CA PRO A 175 17.77 -14.99 10.82
C PRO A 175 18.65 -14.05 9.98
N GLU A 176 19.93 -14.38 9.90
CA GLU A 176 20.82 -13.69 8.98
C GLU A 176 20.31 -13.85 7.54
N ILE A 177 20.21 -12.73 6.83
CA ILE A 177 19.65 -12.72 5.49
C ILE A 177 20.59 -13.44 4.51
N LYS A 178 20.04 -14.35 3.70
CA LYS A 178 20.76 -15.05 2.63
C LYS A 178 20.66 -14.26 1.33
N ASP A 179 21.61 -14.47 0.42
CA ASP A 179 21.57 -13.82 -0.90
C ASP A 179 20.33 -14.24 -1.70
N SER A 180 19.93 -15.51 -1.58
CA SER A 180 18.66 -15.99 -2.16
C SER A 180 17.43 -15.30 -1.56
N THR A 181 17.47 -14.93 -0.28
CA THR A 181 16.40 -14.14 0.36
C THR A 181 16.39 -12.72 -0.20
N ILE A 182 17.55 -12.09 -0.41
CA ILE A 182 17.66 -10.77 -1.06
C ILE A 182 17.06 -10.82 -2.47
N ASP A 183 17.37 -11.87 -3.25
CA ASP A 183 16.83 -12.06 -4.60
C ASP A 183 15.30 -12.24 -4.58
N THR A 184 14.80 -13.04 -3.65
CA THR A 184 13.37 -13.26 -3.44
C THR A 184 12.67 -11.94 -3.09
N LEU A 185 13.21 -11.19 -2.13
CA LEU A 185 12.65 -9.89 -1.73
C LEU A 185 12.66 -8.89 -2.86
N PHE A 186 13.73 -8.84 -3.66
CA PHE A 186 13.80 -7.96 -4.82
C PHE A 186 12.73 -8.32 -5.86
N PHE A 187 12.51 -9.62 -6.12
CA PHE A 187 11.44 -10.10 -7.00
C PHE A 187 10.05 -9.72 -6.47
N LEU A 188 9.81 -9.90 -5.16
CA LEU A 188 8.56 -9.54 -4.53
C LEU A 188 8.32 -8.03 -4.56
N CYS A 189 9.35 -7.21 -4.30
CA CYS A 189 9.25 -5.76 -4.36
C CYS A 189 8.91 -5.28 -5.78
N LYS A 190 9.61 -5.77 -6.82
CA LYS A 190 9.30 -5.37 -8.19
C LYS A 190 7.91 -5.83 -8.64
N SER A 191 7.45 -7.00 -8.18
CA SER A 191 6.11 -7.50 -8.45
C SER A 191 5.06 -6.61 -7.78
N CYS A 192 5.27 -6.30 -6.50
CA CYS A 192 4.40 -5.44 -5.72
C CYS A 192 4.27 -4.03 -6.34
N LEU A 193 5.41 -3.39 -6.66
CA LEU A 193 5.43 -2.07 -7.29
C LEU A 193 4.78 -2.08 -8.67
N ALA A 194 4.99 -3.13 -9.47
CA ALA A 194 4.36 -3.26 -10.78
C ALA A 194 2.84 -3.42 -10.66
N LEU A 195 2.36 -4.31 -9.78
CA LEU A 195 0.93 -4.49 -9.52
C LEU A 195 0.28 -3.19 -9.05
N LEU A 196 0.96 -2.46 -8.18
CA LEU A 196 0.49 -1.19 -7.66
C LEU A 196 0.32 -0.15 -8.77
N LEU A 197 1.36 0.04 -9.59
CA LEU A 197 1.35 1.01 -10.69
C LEU A 197 0.35 0.62 -11.78
N ILE A 198 0.22 -0.67 -12.10
CA ILE A 198 -0.74 -1.19 -13.07
C ILE A 198 -2.17 -1.01 -12.56
N GLY A 199 -2.41 -1.33 -11.29
CA GLY A 199 -3.69 -1.13 -10.61
C GLY A 199 -4.10 0.34 -10.60
N HIS A 200 -3.20 1.22 -10.16
CA HIS A 200 -3.44 2.66 -10.13
C HIS A 200 -3.63 3.25 -11.53
N GLY A 201 -2.81 2.83 -12.50
CA GLY A 201 -2.96 3.22 -13.90
C GLY A 201 -4.34 2.84 -14.46
N GLY A 202 -4.86 1.66 -14.07
CA GLY A 202 -6.21 1.21 -14.41
C GLY A 202 -7.31 2.16 -13.96
N PHE A 203 -7.12 2.89 -12.84
CA PHE A 203 -8.06 3.93 -12.41
C PHE A 203 -8.18 5.06 -13.44
N GLY A 204 -7.09 5.40 -14.12
CA GLY A 204 -7.06 6.38 -15.18
C GLY A 204 -7.64 5.84 -16.49
N PHE A 205 -7.02 4.81 -17.06
CA PHE A 205 -7.30 4.40 -18.45
C PHE A 205 -8.50 3.46 -18.63
N ALA A 206 -8.87 2.68 -17.61
CA ALA A 206 -9.95 1.69 -17.72
C ALA A 206 -11.23 2.11 -16.99
N VAL A 207 -11.05 2.83 -15.89
CA VAL A 207 -12.13 3.17 -14.96
C VAL A 207 -12.58 4.61 -15.09
N GLU A 208 -11.65 5.51 -15.44
CA GLU A 208 -11.88 6.96 -15.51
C GLU A 208 -12.39 7.52 -14.17
N LYS A 209 -11.69 7.18 -13.07
CA LYS A 209 -12.12 7.59 -11.71
C LYS A 209 -12.20 9.10 -11.58
N GLN A 210 -13.39 9.62 -11.27
CA GLN A 210 -13.63 11.05 -11.04
C GLN A 210 -12.73 11.63 -9.93
N MET A 211 -12.43 10.85 -8.90
CA MET A 211 -11.51 11.26 -7.83
C MET A 211 -10.14 11.69 -8.36
N LEU A 212 -9.60 11.03 -9.40
CA LEU A 212 -8.33 11.43 -10.00
C LEU A 212 -8.42 12.79 -10.69
N ILE A 213 -9.53 13.08 -11.37
CA ILE A 213 -9.77 14.40 -11.98
C ILE A 213 -9.78 15.47 -10.89
N ASN A 214 -10.50 15.23 -9.80
CA ASN A 214 -10.61 16.15 -8.67
C ASN A 214 -9.23 16.44 -8.05
N HIS A 215 -8.35 15.43 -7.96
CA HIS A 215 -6.99 15.59 -7.45
C HIS A 215 -6.17 16.58 -8.25
N TRP A 216 -6.16 16.44 -9.57
CA TRP A 216 -5.42 17.36 -10.45
C TRP A 216 -6.04 18.76 -10.46
N GLN A 217 -7.38 18.84 -10.46
CA GLN A 217 -8.08 20.13 -10.39
C GLN A 217 -7.82 20.86 -9.06
N SER A 218 -7.60 20.15 -7.96
CA SER A 218 -7.30 20.75 -6.66
C SER A 218 -6.00 21.58 -6.64
N ILE A 219 -5.08 21.32 -7.56
CA ILE A 219 -3.83 22.07 -7.72
C ILE A 219 -3.84 23.00 -8.95
N GLY A 220 -5.03 23.26 -9.52
CA GLY A 220 -5.23 24.17 -10.64
C GLY A 220 -4.95 23.58 -12.03
N VAL A 221 -4.83 22.26 -12.15
CA VAL A 221 -4.71 21.60 -13.47
C VAL A 221 -6.09 21.33 -14.05
N GLU A 222 -6.36 21.80 -15.26
CA GLU A 222 -7.60 21.51 -16.01
C GLU A 222 -7.63 20.05 -16.51
N ALA A 223 -7.71 19.12 -15.56
CA ALA A 223 -7.78 17.69 -15.86
C ALA A 223 -9.19 17.30 -16.33
N ASP A 224 -9.22 16.43 -17.32
CA ASP A 224 -10.40 15.77 -17.85
C ASP A 224 -10.15 14.25 -17.98
N ILE A 225 -11.11 13.52 -18.54
CA ILE A 225 -11.00 12.07 -18.75
C ILE A 225 -9.79 11.73 -19.64
N ALA A 226 -9.54 12.52 -20.70
CA ALA A 226 -8.42 12.28 -21.62
C ALA A 226 -7.06 12.50 -20.94
N PHE A 227 -6.97 13.45 -20.02
CA PHE A 227 -5.80 13.69 -19.19
C PHE A 227 -5.52 12.49 -18.26
N ILE A 228 -6.48 12.08 -17.42
CA ILE A 228 -6.27 10.97 -16.48
C ILE A 228 -6.06 9.63 -17.19
N THR A 229 -6.62 9.45 -18.39
CA THR A 229 -6.39 8.27 -19.23
C THR A 229 -4.93 8.19 -19.69
N ARG A 230 -4.36 9.30 -20.16
CA ARG A 230 -2.94 9.37 -20.57
C ARG A 230 -2.00 9.13 -19.40
N VAL A 231 -2.30 9.74 -18.24
CA VAL A 231 -1.56 9.50 -17.00
C VAL A 231 -1.63 8.02 -16.62
N GLY A 232 -2.82 7.41 -16.69
CA GLY A 232 -3.05 6.01 -16.38
C GLY A 232 -2.24 5.06 -17.28
N TYR A 233 -2.20 5.30 -18.59
CA TYR A 233 -1.34 4.52 -19.49
C TYR A 233 0.15 4.70 -19.19
N GLY A 234 0.56 5.90 -18.76
CA GLY A 234 1.94 6.18 -18.33
C GLY A 234 2.34 5.34 -17.11
N GLU A 235 1.50 5.29 -16.08
CA GLU A 235 1.74 4.45 -14.89
C GLU A 235 1.71 2.96 -15.21
N PHE A 236 0.76 2.52 -16.06
CA PHE A 236 0.70 1.15 -16.53
C PHE A 236 2.00 0.73 -17.23
N LEU A 237 2.49 1.55 -18.15
CA LEU A 237 3.76 1.31 -18.83
C LEU A 237 4.94 1.31 -17.85
N LEU A 238 4.99 2.26 -16.92
CA LEU A 238 6.03 2.32 -15.89
C LEU A 238 6.07 1.04 -15.04
N GLY A 239 4.91 0.52 -14.64
CA GLY A 239 4.78 -0.73 -13.91
C GLY A 239 5.35 -1.92 -14.70
N ILE A 240 5.03 -2.04 -15.99
CA ILE A 240 5.59 -3.08 -16.86
C ILE A 240 7.11 -2.93 -16.99
N LEU A 241 7.60 -1.72 -17.26
CA LEU A 241 9.03 -1.47 -17.44
C LEU A 241 9.83 -1.80 -16.18
N ILE A 242 9.32 -1.46 -15.00
CA ILE A 242 9.98 -1.81 -13.73
C ILE A 242 9.98 -3.32 -13.50
N PHE A 243 8.90 -4.03 -13.83
CA PHE A 243 8.85 -5.48 -13.66
C PHE A 243 9.89 -6.21 -14.53
N LEU A 244 10.02 -5.76 -15.79
CA LEU A 244 10.93 -6.34 -16.77
C LEU A 244 12.39 -5.89 -16.56
N ALA A 245 12.60 -4.60 -16.27
CA ALA A 245 13.91 -3.97 -16.16
C ALA A 245 13.95 -3.00 -14.96
N PRO A 246 14.08 -3.49 -13.71
CA PRO A 246 14.05 -2.67 -12.50
C PRO A 246 15.37 -1.88 -12.31
N ILE A 247 15.61 -0.89 -13.16
CA ILE A 247 16.78 -0.01 -13.09
C ILE A 247 16.51 1.17 -12.14
N ARG A 248 17.57 1.69 -11.51
CA ARG A 248 17.49 2.77 -10.52
C ARG A 248 16.68 3.99 -11.00
N PRO A 249 16.85 4.52 -12.23
CA PRO A 249 16.08 5.69 -12.69
C PRO A 249 14.57 5.45 -12.73
N LEU A 250 14.12 4.26 -13.16
CA LEU A 250 12.68 3.95 -13.22
C LEU A 250 12.08 3.81 -11.82
N ILE A 251 12.82 3.21 -10.88
CA ILE A 251 12.36 3.07 -9.49
C ILE A 251 12.32 4.44 -8.79
N LEU A 252 13.30 5.31 -9.04
CA LEU A 252 13.28 6.69 -8.54
C LEU A 252 12.12 7.49 -9.13
N LEU A 253 11.88 7.35 -10.43
CA LEU A 253 10.73 7.96 -11.10
C LEU A 253 9.43 7.50 -10.44
N ALA A 254 9.23 6.19 -10.23
CA ALA A 254 8.05 5.66 -9.56
C ALA A 254 7.91 6.19 -8.12
N LEU A 255 9.00 6.22 -7.34
CA LEU A 255 8.98 6.75 -5.98
C LEU A 255 8.55 8.22 -5.93
N LEU A 256 9.19 9.07 -6.74
CA LEU A 256 8.87 10.50 -6.78
C LEU A 256 7.48 10.76 -7.33
N TRP A 257 7.09 10.02 -8.38
CA TRP A 257 5.77 10.10 -8.98
C TRP A 257 4.69 9.75 -7.97
N LYS A 258 4.82 8.61 -7.28
CA LYS A 258 3.83 8.18 -6.29
C LYS A 258 3.80 9.09 -5.07
N LEU A 259 4.95 9.54 -4.56
CA LEU A 259 4.97 10.55 -3.49
C LEU A 259 4.18 11.81 -3.87
N PHE A 260 4.32 12.26 -5.12
CA PHE A 260 3.60 13.41 -5.64
C PHE A 260 2.10 13.12 -5.83
N THR A 261 1.73 12.07 -6.57
CA THR A 261 0.33 11.79 -6.91
C THR A 261 -0.50 11.43 -5.70
N GLU A 262 0.05 10.65 -4.75
CA GLU A 262 -0.67 10.33 -3.52
C GLU A 262 -0.79 11.54 -2.58
N PHE A 263 0.12 12.51 -2.68
CA PHE A 263 -0.02 13.74 -1.91
C PHE A 263 -1.19 14.60 -2.39
N LEU A 264 -1.66 14.41 -3.64
CA LEU A 264 -2.81 15.15 -4.19
C LEU A 264 -4.13 14.88 -3.46
N TYR A 265 -4.24 13.78 -2.70
CA TYR A 265 -5.37 13.59 -1.79
C TYR A 265 -5.47 14.76 -0.80
N VAL A 266 -4.35 15.20 -0.21
CA VAL A 266 -4.32 16.24 0.83
C VAL A 266 -5.00 17.56 0.38
N PRO A 267 -4.60 18.22 -0.73
CA PRO A 267 -5.28 19.40 -1.22
C PRO A 267 -6.71 19.12 -1.71
N ALA A 268 -6.96 18.00 -2.39
CA ALA A 268 -8.27 17.70 -2.97
C ALA A 268 -9.38 17.58 -1.92
N ASP A 269 -9.13 16.86 -0.83
CA ASP A 269 -10.14 16.72 0.21
C ASP A 269 -10.14 17.88 1.21
N THR A 270 -9.09 18.71 1.21
CA THR A 270 -9.14 20.03 1.87
C THR A 270 -10.19 20.91 1.19
N VAL A 271 -10.24 20.90 -0.14
CA VAL A 271 -11.30 21.58 -0.92
C VAL A 271 -12.68 20.97 -0.63
N ALA A 272 -12.76 19.67 -0.34
CA ALA A 272 -13.99 18.98 0.06
C ALA A 272 -14.36 19.12 1.55
N GLY A 273 -13.56 19.82 2.37
CA GLY A 273 -13.88 20.15 3.76
C GLY A 273 -13.37 19.18 4.84
N MET A 274 -12.53 18.19 4.51
CA MET A 274 -11.98 17.22 5.50
C MET A 274 -10.72 17.72 6.25
N GLY A 275 -10.10 18.81 5.80
CA GLY A 275 -8.96 19.46 6.48
C GLY A 275 -7.73 18.57 6.70
N ILE A 276 -7.01 18.78 7.82
CA ILE A 276 -5.71 18.12 8.10
C ILE A 276 -5.81 16.60 8.31
N ILE A 277 -7.01 16.08 8.60
CA ILE A 277 -7.26 14.63 8.78
C ILE A 277 -6.87 13.87 7.50
N ASN A 278 -6.86 14.54 6.34
CA ASN A 278 -6.57 13.87 5.09
C ASN A 278 -5.12 13.43 4.88
N ILE A 279 -4.18 13.85 5.74
CA ILE A 279 -2.82 13.29 5.72
C ILE A 279 -2.82 11.75 5.89
N PHE A 280 -3.88 11.19 6.49
CA PHE A 280 -4.04 9.75 6.63
C PHE A 280 -4.29 9.01 5.31
N GLU A 281 -4.77 9.68 4.24
CA GLU A 281 -4.83 9.12 2.89
C GLU A 281 -3.41 8.88 2.36
N TRP A 282 -2.53 9.85 2.56
CA TRP A 282 -1.13 9.75 2.14
C TRP A 282 -0.37 8.72 2.98
N ILE A 283 -0.68 8.63 4.28
CA ILE A 283 -0.10 7.66 5.22
C ILE A 283 -0.55 6.22 4.90
N GLU A 284 -1.83 6.00 4.59
CA GLU A 284 -2.32 4.63 4.31
C GLU A 284 -1.71 3.99 3.06
N ARG A 285 -1.12 4.81 2.17
CA ARG A 285 -0.44 4.44 0.93
C ARG A 285 1.08 4.37 1.08
N TRP A 286 1.58 4.19 2.30
CA TRP A 286 3.03 4.11 2.52
C TRP A 286 3.72 2.98 1.73
N GLY A 287 2.95 1.95 1.36
CA GLY A 287 3.38 0.86 0.46
C GLY A 287 3.98 1.39 -0.86
N ASP A 288 3.40 2.44 -1.40
CA ASP A 288 3.76 3.08 -2.66
C ASP A 288 5.18 3.69 -2.61
N TYR A 289 5.67 4.03 -1.41
CA TYR A 289 6.97 4.66 -1.21
C TYR A 289 7.99 3.70 -0.58
N GLY A 290 7.54 2.87 0.37
CA GLY A 290 8.37 1.92 1.09
C GLY A 290 8.93 0.82 0.20
N ILE A 291 8.12 0.30 -0.73
CA ILE A 291 8.53 -0.76 -1.66
C ILE A 291 9.65 -0.29 -2.62
N PRO A 292 9.51 0.81 -3.38
CA PRO A 292 10.60 1.29 -4.22
C PRO A 292 11.85 1.67 -3.40
N LEU A 293 11.68 2.16 -2.17
CA LEU A 293 12.81 2.45 -1.28
C LEU A 293 13.63 1.21 -0.95
N VAL A 294 12.99 0.09 -0.61
CA VAL A 294 13.65 -1.22 -0.41
C VAL A 294 14.39 -1.65 -1.67
N MET A 295 13.79 -1.51 -2.85
CA MET A 295 14.44 -1.84 -4.13
C MET A 295 15.72 -1.02 -4.35
N LEU A 296 15.71 0.26 -3.99
CA LEU A 296 16.88 1.13 -4.13
C LEU A 296 18.03 0.71 -3.22
N TYR A 297 17.75 0.31 -1.98
CA TYR A 297 18.77 -0.25 -1.08
C TYR A 297 19.40 -1.52 -1.67
N ILE A 298 18.58 -2.47 -2.15
CA ILE A 298 19.07 -3.72 -2.74
C ILE A 298 19.92 -3.45 -3.99
N LEU A 299 19.50 -2.53 -4.87
CA LEU A 299 20.30 -2.18 -6.06
C LEU A 299 21.65 -1.55 -5.69
N SER A 300 21.66 -0.68 -4.68
CA SER A 300 22.91 -0.04 -4.23
C SER A 300 23.86 -1.03 -3.57
N TYR A 301 23.33 -1.94 -2.75
CA TYR A 301 24.09 -3.04 -2.18
C TYR A 301 24.72 -3.91 -3.28
N ARG A 302 23.92 -4.39 -4.24
CA ARG A 302 24.41 -5.21 -5.36
C ARG A 302 25.48 -4.49 -6.18
N LYS A 303 25.29 -3.21 -6.47
CA LYS A 303 26.28 -2.40 -7.17
C LYS A 303 27.61 -2.35 -6.42
N LYS A 304 27.58 -2.22 -5.09
CA LYS A 304 28.78 -2.17 -4.27
C LYS A 304 29.49 -3.52 -4.17
N VAL A 305 28.74 -4.61 -4.00
CA VAL A 305 29.33 -5.96 -3.91
C VAL A 305 29.95 -6.40 -5.24
N ALA A 306 29.44 -5.88 -6.36
CA ALA A 306 29.99 -6.15 -7.69
C ALA A 306 31.19 -5.25 -8.08
N SER A 307 31.53 -4.23 -7.28
CA SER A 307 32.63 -3.28 -7.54
C SER A 307 33.86 -3.59 -6.70
#